data_AF-A0A5F5XI16-F1
#
_entry.id   AF-A0A5F5XI16-F1
#
_cell.length_a   1.000
_cell.length_b   1.000
_cell.length_c   1.000
_cell.angle_alpha   90.00
_cell.angle_beta   90.00
_cell.angle_gamma   90.00
#
_symmetry.space_group_name_H-M   'P 1'
#
loop_
_entity.id
_entity.type
_entity.pdbx_description
1 polymer ?
#
loop_
_entity_poly.entity_id
_entity_poly.type
_entity_poly.pdbx_seq_one_letter_code
_entity_poly.pdbx_strand_id
1 'polypeptide(L)'
;MTKRRNSPQKKEHEETTARDLTNTDTCKRSEPVFRIMIIRILARDKNRLDSLSTEIKEVKNSQNEIKDAITELQSQVDAAAARMDEVEHRISNRADKLIENNEAEKKREMKAKEDNLTIREISDSLKRNNIRIIGVPEEEEREIGVEGLCEQIIAGNFPNLGKDTDIKTQEAQRTLIRVNKNQPSTRHIIVKFTKYSGKERIMIAAREEKSLTYKGTQIRFAEHLSTETWQARKEWEDIFNVLKQKSKQPRRMLYPARLSFKIEEEIKSFLDRGAWV
;
A
#
# COMPACT_ATOMS: atom_id res chain seq x y z
N MET A 1 -8.85 -39.66 -13.35
CA MET A 1 -7.82 -40.51 -13.97
C MET A 1 -7.78 -41.86 -13.27
N THR A 2 -8.28 -42.86 -13.96
CA THR A 2 -8.34 -44.27 -13.59
C THR A 2 -6.98 -44.92 -13.77
N LYS A 3 -6.47 -45.66 -12.77
CA LYS A 3 -5.50 -46.75 -13.00
C LYS A 3 -5.90 -47.99 -12.22
N ARG A 4 -6.62 -48.84 -12.96
CA ARG A 4 -6.73 -50.30 -12.79
C ARG A 4 -5.38 -50.98 -13.09
N ARG A 5 -5.31 -52.27 -12.71
CA ARG A 5 -4.38 -53.37 -13.10
C ARG A 5 -3.30 -53.66 -12.05
N ASN A 6 -3.03 -54.89 -11.62
CA ASN A 6 -3.40 -56.21 -12.14
C ASN A 6 -3.29 -57.27 -11.02
N SER A 7 -4.15 -58.29 -11.13
CA SER A 7 -3.97 -59.63 -10.56
C SER A 7 -2.94 -60.43 -11.37
N PRO A 8 -2.32 -61.46 -10.77
CA PRO A 8 -2.13 -62.77 -11.42
C PRO A 8 -2.70 -63.88 -10.51
N GLN A 9 -3.84 -64.48 -10.88
CA GLN A 9 -3.97 -65.77 -11.58
C GLN A 9 -3.37 -67.00 -10.87
N LYS A 10 -4.32 -67.82 -10.39
CA LYS A 10 -4.40 -69.28 -10.35
C LYS A 10 -3.29 -70.07 -9.64
N LYS A 11 -3.69 -70.77 -8.58
CA LYS A 11 -3.68 -72.24 -8.62
C LYS A 11 -5.03 -72.77 -8.18
N GLU A 12 -5.72 -73.38 -9.14
CA GLU A 12 -6.73 -74.40 -8.89
C GLU A 12 -6.11 -75.42 -7.92
N HIS A 13 -6.65 -75.49 -6.71
CA HIS A 13 -6.65 -76.75 -6.00
C HIS A 13 -8.07 -77.26 -6.09
N GLU A 14 -8.21 -78.39 -6.78
CA GLU A 14 -9.37 -79.25 -6.75
C GLU A 14 -9.89 -79.36 -5.32
N GLU A 15 -10.96 -78.64 -5.02
CA GLU A 15 -11.86 -79.02 -3.93
C GLU A 15 -12.63 -80.25 -4.43
N THR A 16 -11.88 -81.33 -4.44
CA THR A 16 -12.30 -82.71 -4.56
C THR A 16 -13.38 -82.92 -3.49
N THR A 17 -14.63 -82.78 -3.92
CA THR A 17 -15.81 -83.46 -3.38
C THR A 17 -15.88 -83.59 -1.86
N ALA A 18 -16.13 -82.46 -1.17
CA ALA A 18 -16.71 -82.49 0.18
C ALA A 18 -18.17 -83.01 0.19
N ARG A 19 -18.75 -83.29 -0.99
CA ARG A 19 -20.08 -83.91 -1.15
C ARG A 19 -20.08 -85.44 -1.26
N ASP A 20 -18.91 -86.11 -1.29
CA ASP A 20 -18.84 -87.58 -1.45
C ASP A 20 -18.61 -88.37 -0.15
N LEU A 21 -18.59 -87.71 1.02
CA LEU A 21 -18.40 -88.41 2.30
C LEU A 21 -19.63 -88.43 3.22
N THR A 22 -20.77 -87.89 2.78
CA THR A 22 -22.02 -87.96 3.56
C THR A 22 -22.93 -89.13 3.20
N ASN A 23 -22.63 -89.91 2.15
CA ASN A 23 -23.48 -91.02 1.70
C ASN A 23 -22.68 -92.30 1.36
N THR A 24 -21.97 -92.88 2.33
CA THR A 24 -21.59 -94.31 2.22
C THR A 24 -22.00 -95.02 3.49
N ASP A 25 -23.01 -95.88 3.38
CA ASP A 25 -23.51 -96.78 4.42
C ASP A 25 -22.37 -97.40 5.23
N THR A 26 -22.25 -96.97 6.49
CA THR A 26 -21.20 -97.36 7.43
C THR A 26 -21.37 -98.79 7.97
N CYS A 27 -22.38 -99.53 7.54
CA CYS A 27 -22.84 -100.76 8.20
C CYS A 27 -22.22 -102.07 7.66
N LYS A 28 -21.34 -102.06 6.62
CA LYS A 28 -20.85 -103.31 5.98
C LYS A 28 -19.33 -103.43 5.73
N ARG A 29 -18.47 -102.63 6.39
CA ARG A 29 -17.01 -102.72 6.21
C ARG A 29 -16.33 -103.52 7.35
N SER A 30 -15.28 -104.29 7.04
CA SER A 30 -14.51 -105.01 8.06
C SER A 30 -13.87 -104.04 9.06
N GLU A 31 -14.00 -104.34 10.35
CA GLU A 31 -13.58 -103.51 11.49
C GLU A 31 -12.18 -102.85 11.37
N PRO A 32 -11.13 -103.51 10.83
CA PRO A 32 -9.81 -102.89 10.67
C PRO A 32 -9.82 -101.66 9.74
N VAL A 33 -10.61 -101.71 8.66
CA VAL A 33 -10.69 -100.65 7.66
C VAL A 33 -11.48 -99.44 8.21
N PHE A 34 -12.52 -99.69 9.00
CA PHE A 34 -13.27 -98.64 9.68
C PHE A 34 -12.40 -97.90 10.73
N ARG A 35 -11.65 -98.65 11.55
CA ARG A 35 -10.70 -98.07 12.52
C ARG A 35 -9.64 -97.19 11.86
N ILE A 36 -9.06 -97.63 10.74
CA ILE A 36 -8.07 -96.85 9.98
C ILE A 36 -8.68 -95.56 9.42
N MET A 37 -9.94 -95.59 8.96
CA MET A 37 -10.62 -94.42 8.41
C MET A 37 -10.92 -93.37 9.49
N ILE A 38 -11.36 -93.80 10.68
CA ILE A 38 -11.55 -92.91 11.84
C ILE A 38 -10.22 -92.29 12.27
N ILE A 39 -9.14 -93.06 12.34
CA ILE A 39 -7.81 -92.53 12.67
C ILE A 39 -7.37 -91.47 11.65
N ARG A 40 -7.62 -91.67 10.35
CA ARG A 40 -7.30 -90.64 9.33
C ARG A 40 -8.12 -89.37 9.46
N ILE A 41 -9.42 -89.48 9.78
CA ILE A 41 -10.29 -88.30 9.99
C ILE A 41 -9.81 -87.53 11.24
N LEU A 42 -9.59 -88.22 12.36
CA LEU A 42 -9.09 -87.60 13.59
C LEU A 42 -7.71 -86.95 13.40
N ALA A 43 -6.82 -87.57 12.63
CA ALA A 43 -5.52 -86.98 12.30
C ALA A 43 -5.66 -85.71 11.44
N ARG A 44 -6.58 -85.72 10.45
CA ARG A 44 -6.87 -84.53 9.62
C ARG A 44 -7.45 -83.40 10.47
N ASP A 45 -8.42 -83.70 11.33
CA ASP A 45 -9.07 -82.70 12.18
C ASP A 45 -8.09 -82.14 13.22
N LYS A 46 -7.19 -82.97 13.76
CA LYS A 46 -6.09 -82.52 14.62
C LYS A 46 -5.16 -81.55 13.89
N ASN A 47 -4.71 -81.89 12.67
CA ASN A 47 -3.87 -81.00 11.89
C ASN A 47 -4.56 -79.66 11.55
N ARG A 48 -5.89 -79.68 11.30
CA ARG A 48 -6.69 -78.46 11.08
C ARG A 48 -6.81 -77.63 12.36
N LEU A 49 -7.01 -78.27 13.52
CA LEU A 49 -7.03 -77.59 14.82
C LEU A 49 -5.69 -76.93 15.13
N ASP A 50 -4.57 -77.62 14.85
CA ASP A 50 -3.23 -77.08 15.04
C ASP A 50 -2.98 -75.87 14.11
N SER A 51 -3.40 -75.95 12.83
CA SER A 51 -3.33 -74.81 11.87
C SER A 51 -4.16 -73.61 12.31
N LEU A 52 -5.42 -73.83 12.73
CA LEU A 52 -6.28 -72.76 13.24
C LEU A 52 -5.71 -72.15 14.52
N SER A 53 -5.10 -72.95 15.39
CA SER A 53 -4.43 -72.45 16.60
C SER A 53 -3.27 -71.51 16.26
N THR A 54 -2.46 -71.85 15.24
CA THR A 54 -1.38 -70.98 14.77
C THR A 54 -1.90 -69.67 14.17
N GLU A 55 -2.93 -69.72 13.33
CA GLU A 55 -3.55 -68.53 12.73
C GLU A 55 -4.18 -67.61 13.79
N ILE A 56 -4.87 -68.17 14.79
CA ILE A 56 -5.43 -67.40 15.91
C ILE A 56 -4.34 -66.68 16.70
N LYS A 57 -3.17 -67.33 16.88
CA LYS A 57 -2.03 -66.72 17.57
C LYS A 57 -1.48 -65.53 16.77
N GLU A 58 -1.35 -65.66 15.46
CA GLU A 58 -0.92 -64.58 14.57
C GLU A 58 -1.90 -63.41 14.56
N VAL A 59 -3.22 -63.68 14.47
CA VAL A 59 -4.27 -62.65 14.56
C VAL A 59 -4.24 -61.94 15.92
N LYS A 60 -3.99 -62.66 17.01
CA LYS A 60 -3.89 -62.05 18.34
C LYS A 60 -2.67 -61.14 18.46
N ASN A 61 -1.55 -61.51 17.86
CA ASN A 61 -0.35 -60.67 17.81
C ASN A 61 -0.61 -59.41 16.99
N SER A 62 -1.17 -59.52 15.78
CA SER A 62 -1.49 -58.36 14.95
C SER A 62 -2.54 -57.45 15.61
N GLN A 63 -3.51 -58.03 16.34
CA GLN A 63 -4.46 -57.24 17.12
C GLN A 63 -3.78 -56.42 18.22
N ASN A 64 -2.74 -56.94 18.88
CA ASN A 64 -1.99 -56.19 19.88
C ASN A 64 -1.17 -55.06 19.23
N GLU A 65 -0.49 -55.34 18.12
CA GLU A 65 0.24 -54.31 17.35
C GLU A 65 -0.68 -53.17 16.89
N ILE A 66 -1.89 -53.49 16.44
CA ILE A 66 -2.91 -52.49 16.07
C ILE A 66 -3.33 -51.66 17.29
N LYS A 67 -3.53 -52.28 18.45
CA LYS A 67 -3.88 -51.55 19.68
C LYS A 67 -2.78 -50.58 20.09
N ASP A 68 -1.52 -51.04 20.05
CA ASP A 68 -0.38 -50.19 20.39
C ASP A 68 -0.28 -49.00 19.42
N ALA A 69 -0.44 -49.25 18.11
CA ALA A 69 -0.47 -48.19 17.10
C ALA A 69 -1.63 -47.20 17.31
N ILE A 70 -2.82 -47.67 17.72
CA ILE A 70 -3.95 -46.79 18.04
C ILE A 70 -3.63 -45.91 19.25
N THR A 71 -3.03 -46.47 20.31
CA THR A 71 -2.67 -45.68 21.50
C THR A 71 -1.61 -44.62 21.20
N GLU A 72 -0.65 -44.94 20.35
CA GLU A 72 0.36 -43.98 19.89
C GLU A 72 -0.28 -42.86 19.07
N LEU A 73 -1.18 -43.19 18.13
CA LEU A 73 -1.92 -42.19 17.36
C LEU A 73 -2.79 -41.30 18.25
N GLN A 74 -3.43 -41.85 19.29
CA GLN A 74 -4.20 -41.05 20.25
C GLN A 74 -3.31 -40.03 20.96
N SER A 75 -2.14 -40.46 21.45
CA SER A 75 -1.18 -39.55 22.08
C SER A 75 -0.71 -38.44 21.12
N GLN A 76 -0.43 -38.78 19.86
CA GLN A 76 -0.04 -37.80 18.84
C GLN A 76 -1.17 -36.82 18.51
N VAL A 77 -2.42 -37.28 18.46
CA VAL A 77 -3.60 -36.43 18.23
C VAL A 77 -3.80 -35.47 19.40
N ASP A 78 -3.68 -35.93 20.64
CA ASP A 78 -3.79 -35.07 21.83
C ASP A 78 -2.68 -34.02 21.86
N ALA A 79 -1.45 -34.41 21.53
CA ALA A 79 -0.31 -33.49 21.42
C ALA A 79 -0.52 -32.45 20.30
N ALA A 80 -1.12 -32.85 19.17
CA ALA A 80 -1.46 -31.94 18.08
C ALA A 80 -2.59 -30.97 18.47
N ALA A 81 -3.60 -31.43 19.20
CA ALA A 81 -4.68 -30.60 19.72
C ALA A 81 -4.15 -29.52 20.67
N ALA A 82 -3.30 -29.89 21.64
CA ALA A 82 -2.69 -28.92 22.55
C ALA A 82 -1.84 -27.87 21.82
N ARG A 83 -1.11 -28.26 20.76
CA ARG A 83 -0.37 -27.32 19.92
C ARG A 83 -1.30 -26.40 19.11
N MET A 84 -2.45 -26.91 18.66
CA MET A 84 -3.46 -26.11 17.96
C MET A 84 -4.01 -25.03 18.87
N ASP A 85 -4.40 -25.38 20.10
CA ASP A 85 -4.91 -24.42 21.10
C ASP A 85 -3.90 -23.31 21.38
N GLU A 86 -2.62 -23.66 21.53
CA GLU A 86 -1.55 -22.66 21.71
C GLU A 86 -1.44 -21.71 20.49
N VAL A 87 -1.49 -22.26 19.28
CA VAL A 87 -1.44 -21.48 18.04
C VAL A 87 -2.66 -20.57 17.93
N GLU A 88 -3.85 -21.04 18.24
CA GLU A 88 -5.08 -20.25 18.22
C GLU A 88 -5.01 -19.07 19.21
N HIS A 89 -4.56 -19.32 20.44
CA HIS A 89 -4.34 -18.25 21.42
C HIS A 89 -3.30 -17.23 20.94
N ARG A 90 -2.20 -17.68 20.33
CA ARG A 90 -1.18 -16.80 19.76
C ARG A 90 -1.70 -16.00 18.58
N ILE A 91 -2.56 -16.58 17.74
CA ILE A 91 -3.21 -15.89 16.62
C ILE A 91 -4.17 -14.82 17.16
N SER A 92 -4.99 -15.14 18.16
CA SER A 92 -5.91 -14.19 18.80
C SER A 92 -5.16 -12.98 19.38
N ASN A 93 -4.13 -13.23 20.19
CA ASN A 93 -3.30 -12.17 20.77
C ASN A 93 -2.59 -11.31 19.71
N ARG A 94 -2.22 -11.88 18.56
CA ARG A 94 -1.64 -11.14 17.44
C ARG A 94 -2.69 -10.33 16.69
N ALA A 95 -3.90 -10.87 16.52
CA ALA A 95 -5.01 -10.17 15.89
C ALA A 95 -5.38 -8.91 16.69
N ASP A 96 -5.46 -9.02 18.01
CA ASP A 96 -5.73 -7.87 18.89
C ASP A 96 -4.66 -6.78 18.77
N LYS A 97 -3.38 -7.17 18.78
CA LYS A 97 -2.26 -6.23 18.56
C LYS A 97 -2.27 -5.60 17.17
N LEU A 98 -2.71 -6.33 16.16
CA LEU A 98 -2.82 -5.81 14.80
C LEU A 98 -3.90 -4.72 14.72
N ILE A 99 -5.03 -4.93 15.40
CA ILE A 99 -6.10 -3.93 15.50
C ILE A 99 -5.59 -2.67 16.20
N GLU A 100 -4.94 -2.80 17.36
CA GLU A 100 -4.36 -1.67 18.10
C GLU A 100 -3.34 -0.90 17.25
N ASN A 101 -2.45 -1.61 16.56
CA ASN A 101 -1.46 -0.99 15.67
C ASN A 101 -2.12 -0.23 14.51
N ASN A 102 -3.15 -0.80 13.89
CA ASN A 102 -3.88 -0.14 12.80
C ASN A 102 -4.59 1.13 13.28
N GLU A 103 -5.19 1.12 14.47
CA GLU A 103 -5.77 2.32 15.07
C GLU A 103 -4.71 3.38 15.37
N ALA A 104 -3.54 2.97 15.89
CA ALA A 104 -2.42 3.86 16.14
C ALA A 104 -1.86 4.45 14.84
N GLU A 105 -1.76 3.67 13.77
CA GLU A 105 -1.34 4.14 12.44
C GLU A 105 -2.31 5.16 11.87
N LYS A 106 -3.62 4.89 11.92
CA LYS A 106 -4.64 5.86 11.49
C LYS A 106 -4.53 7.18 12.26
N LYS A 107 -4.32 7.13 13.58
CA LYS A 107 -4.12 8.33 14.40
C LYS A 107 -2.85 9.10 13.98
N ARG A 108 -1.75 8.40 13.72
CA ARG A 108 -0.50 9.02 13.22
C ARG A 108 -0.68 9.64 11.84
N GLU A 109 -1.42 8.99 10.95
CA GLU A 109 -1.70 9.50 9.61
C GLU A 109 -2.56 10.77 9.65
N MET A 110 -3.63 10.79 10.46
CA MET A 110 -4.44 11.99 10.67
C MET A 110 -3.60 13.15 11.20
N LYS A 111 -2.78 12.89 12.23
CA LYS A 111 -1.88 13.90 12.78
C LYS A 111 -0.87 14.40 11.74
N ALA A 112 -0.27 13.52 10.95
CA ALA A 112 0.66 13.91 9.90
C ALA A 112 -0.02 14.79 8.82
N LYS A 113 -1.29 14.54 8.50
CA LYS A 113 -2.06 15.41 7.59
C LYS A 113 -2.28 16.80 8.20
N GLU A 114 -2.64 16.88 9.48
CA GLU A 114 -2.80 18.15 10.20
C GLU A 114 -1.49 18.95 10.30
N ASP A 115 -0.39 18.27 10.64
CA ASP A 115 0.94 18.88 10.72
C ASP A 115 1.37 19.42 9.35
N ASN A 116 1.12 18.69 8.26
CA ASN A 116 1.42 19.14 6.90
C ASN A 116 0.61 20.38 6.49
N LEU A 117 -0.68 20.42 6.84
CA LEU A 117 -1.51 21.62 6.61
C LEU A 117 -0.97 22.82 7.39
N THR A 118 -0.59 22.60 8.64
CA THR A 118 -0.01 23.63 9.51
C THR A 118 1.33 24.15 8.95
N ILE A 119 2.21 23.26 8.49
CA ILE A 119 3.48 23.63 7.84
C ILE A 119 3.22 24.46 6.59
N ARG A 120 2.24 24.07 5.77
CA ARG A 120 1.85 24.83 4.57
C ARG A 120 1.37 26.23 4.94
N GLU A 121 0.48 26.35 5.92
CA GLU A 121 -0.04 27.65 6.40
C GLU A 121 1.07 28.55 6.94
N ILE A 122 1.97 28.01 7.76
CA ILE A 122 3.13 28.74 8.30
C ILE A 122 4.03 29.18 7.13
N SER A 123 4.41 28.26 6.23
CA SER A 123 5.27 28.59 5.10
C SER A 123 4.65 29.66 4.20
N ASP A 124 3.36 29.57 3.93
CA ASP A 124 2.64 30.55 3.12
C ASP A 124 2.61 31.89 3.85
N SER A 125 2.31 31.91 5.16
CA SER A 125 2.31 33.15 5.96
C SER A 125 3.66 33.87 5.93
N LEU A 126 4.77 33.12 6.01
CA LEU A 126 6.13 33.65 5.95
C LEU A 126 6.49 34.21 4.58
N LYS A 127 5.94 33.62 3.51
CA LYS A 127 6.19 34.03 2.12
C LYS A 127 5.16 35.02 1.58
N ARG A 128 4.11 35.34 2.35
CA ARG A 128 2.98 36.17 1.92
C ARG A 128 3.42 37.53 1.37
N ASN A 129 4.40 38.15 2.01
CA ASN A 129 4.95 39.46 1.64
C ASN A 129 6.10 39.38 0.64
N ASN A 130 6.40 38.20 0.10
CA ASN A 130 7.54 37.99 -0.76
C ASN A 130 7.12 37.99 -2.25
N ILE A 131 7.96 38.58 -3.09
CA ILE A 131 7.89 38.52 -4.56
C ILE A 131 9.17 37.88 -5.08
N ARG A 132 9.07 37.16 -6.20
CA ARG A 132 10.20 36.65 -6.96
C ARG A 132 10.35 37.43 -8.27
N ILE A 133 11.50 38.06 -8.47
CA ILE A 133 11.88 38.74 -9.73
C ILE A 133 12.79 37.80 -10.53
N ILE A 134 12.43 37.59 -11.79
CA ILE A 134 13.04 36.60 -12.70
C ILE A 134 13.62 37.33 -13.90
N GLY A 135 14.83 36.95 -14.33
CA GLY A 135 15.48 37.48 -15.54
C GLY A 135 16.38 38.68 -15.30
N VAL A 136 16.66 39.04 -14.04
CA VAL A 136 17.58 40.13 -13.72
C VAL A 136 19.02 39.65 -13.94
N PRO A 137 19.83 40.32 -14.80
CA PRO A 137 21.23 39.96 -15.04
C PRO A 137 22.02 39.84 -13.73
N GLU A 138 23.00 38.92 -13.72
CA GLU A 138 23.88 38.73 -12.56
C GLU A 138 24.87 39.91 -12.44
N GLU A 139 25.40 40.12 -11.23
CA GLU A 139 26.40 41.17 -10.91
C GLU A 139 25.88 42.62 -10.86
N GLU A 140 24.65 42.88 -11.29
CA GLU A 140 23.99 44.20 -11.20
C GLU A 140 23.84 44.69 -9.75
N GLU A 141 23.77 43.77 -8.79
CA GLU A 141 23.67 44.07 -7.36
C GLU A 141 24.99 44.51 -6.70
N ARG A 142 26.15 44.49 -7.40
CA ARG A 142 27.46 44.77 -6.76
C ARG A 142 27.60 46.20 -6.24
N GLU A 143 27.04 47.18 -6.97
CA GLU A 143 27.22 48.60 -6.67
C GLU A 143 26.17 49.14 -5.72
N ILE A 144 24.90 48.75 -5.92
CA ILE A 144 23.72 49.30 -5.21
C ILE A 144 23.11 48.32 -4.20
N GLY A 145 23.65 47.10 -4.10
CA GLY A 145 23.06 46.01 -3.33
C GLY A 145 21.80 45.43 -3.97
N VAL A 146 21.33 44.29 -3.45
CA VAL A 146 20.12 43.62 -3.99
C VAL A 146 18.86 44.46 -3.69
N GLU A 147 18.80 45.13 -2.55
CA GLU A 147 17.67 45.96 -2.15
C GLU A 147 17.54 47.20 -3.05
N GLY A 148 18.63 47.94 -3.25
CA GLY A 148 18.66 49.11 -4.14
C GLY A 148 18.34 48.73 -5.59
N LEU A 149 18.83 47.56 -6.05
CA LEU A 149 18.46 47.03 -7.37
C LEU A 149 16.95 46.77 -7.49
N CYS A 150 16.32 46.21 -6.45
CA CYS A 150 14.88 45.97 -6.46
C CYS A 150 14.07 47.27 -6.48
N GLU A 151 14.48 48.26 -5.69
CA GLU A 151 13.87 49.59 -5.68
C GLU A 151 14.01 50.28 -7.04
N GLN A 152 15.18 50.18 -7.68
CA GLN A 152 15.40 50.72 -9.02
C GLN A 152 14.51 50.05 -10.06
N ILE A 153 14.37 48.71 -10.01
CA ILE A 153 13.49 47.97 -10.93
C ILE A 153 12.03 48.39 -10.74
N ILE A 154 11.57 48.51 -9.49
CA ILE A 154 10.20 48.90 -9.17
C ILE A 154 9.94 50.35 -9.61
N ALA A 155 10.84 51.28 -9.31
CA ALA A 155 10.68 52.69 -9.69
C ALA A 155 10.76 52.89 -11.22
N GLY A 156 11.58 52.11 -11.92
CA GLY A 156 11.72 52.17 -13.37
C GLY A 156 10.50 51.64 -14.12
N ASN A 157 9.87 50.57 -13.63
CA ASN A 157 8.69 49.97 -14.28
C ASN A 157 7.37 50.53 -13.75
N PHE A 158 7.33 50.98 -12.49
CA PHE A 158 6.12 51.49 -11.83
C PHE A 158 6.40 52.84 -11.14
N PRO A 159 6.48 53.95 -11.90
CA PRO A 159 6.89 55.25 -11.35
C PRO A 159 6.02 55.75 -10.20
N ASN A 160 4.72 55.43 -10.22
CA ASN A 160 3.76 55.79 -9.17
C ASN A 160 4.01 55.02 -7.87
N LEU A 161 4.48 53.77 -7.97
CA LEU A 161 4.75 52.90 -6.81
C LEU A 161 6.16 53.12 -6.26
N GLY A 162 7.14 53.44 -7.12
CA GLY A 162 8.52 53.70 -6.69
C GLY A 162 8.69 54.97 -5.86
N LYS A 163 7.76 55.92 -5.95
CA LYS A 163 7.76 57.14 -5.11
C LYS A 163 6.96 56.98 -3.82
N ASP A 164 6.25 55.86 -3.65
CA ASP A 164 5.36 55.65 -2.53
C ASP A 164 6.15 55.20 -1.29
N THR A 165 6.14 56.04 -0.25
CA THR A 165 6.80 55.76 1.03
C THR A 165 6.21 54.56 1.79
N ASP A 166 5.00 54.13 1.45
CA ASP A 166 4.37 52.93 2.03
C ASP A 166 4.91 51.61 1.46
N ILE A 167 5.60 51.67 0.31
CA ILE A 167 6.18 50.49 -0.34
C ILE A 167 7.65 50.43 0.02
N LYS A 168 7.96 49.75 1.14
CA LYS A 168 9.33 49.52 1.59
C LYS A 168 9.73 48.06 1.46
N THR A 169 10.92 47.86 0.92
CA THR A 169 11.62 46.58 0.95
C THR A 169 12.17 46.37 2.35
N GLN A 170 11.92 45.20 2.93
CA GLN A 170 12.50 44.80 4.21
C GLN A 170 13.81 44.06 4.01
N GLU A 171 13.86 43.17 3.00
CA GLU A 171 15.02 42.33 2.71
C GLU A 171 14.94 41.92 1.24
N ALA A 172 16.08 41.85 0.56
CA ALA A 172 16.16 41.26 -0.77
C ALA A 172 17.40 40.39 -0.93
N GLN A 173 17.23 39.20 -1.51
CA GLN A 173 18.30 38.23 -1.69
C GLN A 173 18.14 37.38 -2.96
N ARG A 174 19.25 36.91 -3.54
CA ARG A 174 19.23 35.94 -4.65
C ARG A 174 18.98 34.53 -4.10
N THR A 175 18.16 33.73 -4.80
CA THR A 175 17.67 32.41 -4.29
C THR A 175 18.77 31.34 -4.09
N LEU A 176 19.92 31.42 -4.78
CA LEU A 176 21.02 30.46 -4.62
C LEU A 176 22.26 31.18 -4.08
N ILE A 177 22.89 30.62 -3.04
CA ILE A 177 24.14 31.16 -2.47
C ILE A 177 25.29 31.09 -3.47
N ARG A 178 25.33 30.05 -4.32
CA ARG A 178 26.40 29.84 -5.31
C ARG A 178 25.89 30.05 -6.74
N VAL A 179 26.63 30.84 -7.52
CA VAL A 179 26.41 30.98 -8.96
C VAL A 179 26.87 29.69 -9.63
N ASN A 180 25.96 29.03 -10.36
CA ASN A 180 26.34 27.92 -11.22
C ASN A 180 26.75 28.48 -12.58
N LYS A 181 28.05 28.49 -12.88
CA LYS A 181 28.59 29.01 -14.16
C LYS A 181 28.10 28.23 -15.38
N ASN A 182 27.61 27.00 -15.19
CA ASN A 182 27.12 26.15 -16.27
C ASN A 182 25.63 26.36 -16.58
N GLN A 183 24.93 27.21 -15.82
CA GLN A 183 23.51 27.47 -15.99
C GLN A 183 23.32 28.82 -16.71
N PRO A 184 22.71 28.85 -17.91
CA PRO A 184 22.53 30.09 -18.66
C PRO A 184 21.45 31.00 -18.06
N SER A 185 20.60 30.48 -17.16
CA SER A 185 19.53 31.25 -16.52
C SER A 185 20.04 31.99 -15.27
N THR A 186 19.77 33.29 -15.20
CA THR A 186 20.03 34.15 -14.04
C THR A 186 19.30 33.65 -12.79
N ARG A 187 19.93 33.73 -11.61
CA ARG A 187 19.27 33.42 -10.33
C ARG A 187 18.13 34.40 -10.08
N HIS A 188 17.07 33.91 -9.46
CA HIS A 188 15.92 34.77 -9.15
C HIS A 188 16.23 35.59 -7.90
N ILE A 189 15.65 36.80 -7.82
CA ILE A 189 15.71 37.64 -6.62
C ILE A 189 14.41 37.44 -5.84
N ILE A 190 14.51 37.21 -4.55
CA ILE A 190 13.39 37.18 -3.62
C ILE A 190 13.42 38.49 -2.85
N VAL A 191 12.32 39.23 -2.89
CA VAL A 191 12.16 40.52 -2.22
C VAL A 191 11.04 40.37 -1.21
N LYS A 192 11.33 40.67 0.06
CA LYS A 192 10.37 40.71 1.15
C LYS A 192 9.98 42.15 1.41
N PHE A 193 8.69 42.44 1.37
CA PHE A 193 8.15 43.77 1.68
C PHE A 193 7.72 43.87 3.13
N THR A 194 7.80 45.07 3.71
CA THR A 194 7.34 45.32 5.08
C THR A 194 5.82 45.13 5.21
N LYS A 195 5.05 45.60 4.22
CA LYS A 195 3.58 45.56 4.21
C LYS A 195 3.07 44.69 3.06
N TYR A 196 2.07 43.86 3.34
CA TYR A 196 1.36 43.06 2.32
C TYR A 196 0.73 43.93 1.23
N SER A 197 0.15 45.07 1.61
CA SER A 197 -0.51 45.99 0.68
C SER A 197 0.44 46.54 -0.39
N GLY A 198 1.69 46.83 -0.03
CA GLY A 198 2.71 47.27 -0.98
C GLY A 198 3.04 46.17 -2.00
N LYS A 199 3.27 44.95 -1.50
CA LYS A 199 3.50 43.76 -2.33
C LYS A 199 2.34 43.49 -3.29
N GLU A 200 1.09 43.60 -2.83
CA GLU A 200 -0.09 43.35 -3.65
C GLU A 200 -0.26 44.38 -4.77
N ARG A 201 -0.04 45.67 -4.48
CA ARG A 201 -0.07 46.73 -5.49
C ARG A 201 0.97 46.54 -6.59
N ILE A 202 2.21 46.19 -6.22
CA ILE A 202 3.26 45.85 -7.19
C ILE A 202 2.84 44.67 -8.05
N MET A 203 2.32 43.60 -7.43
CA MET A 203 1.89 42.43 -8.18
C MET A 203 0.76 42.78 -9.16
N ILE A 204 -0.23 43.58 -8.77
CA ILE A 204 -1.32 44.03 -9.65
C ILE A 204 -0.75 44.83 -10.82
N ALA A 205 0.07 45.84 -10.57
CA ALA A 205 0.70 46.64 -11.62
C ALA A 205 1.53 45.79 -12.59
N ALA A 206 2.31 44.83 -12.07
CA ALA A 206 3.10 43.90 -12.87
C ALA A 206 2.26 42.96 -13.76
N ARG A 207 0.98 42.78 -13.44
CA ARG A 207 0.04 41.94 -14.21
C ARG A 207 -0.67 42.73 -15.30
N GLU A 208 -0.90 44.01 -15.05
CA GLU A 208 -1.51 44.95 -16.01
C GLU A 208 -0.49 45.36 -17.08
N GLU A 209 0.77 45.49 -16.67
CA GLU A 209 1.86 45.83 -17.58
C GLU A 209 2.19 44.66 -18.52
N LYS A 210 2.30 44.96 -19.82
CA LYS A 210 2.52 43.92 -20.84
C LYS A 210 3.98 43.46 -20.91
N SER A 211 4.91 44.35 -20.61
CA SER A 211 6.34 44.09 -20.68
C SER A 211 7.08 44.81 -19.59
N LEU A 212 7.68 44.05 -18.69
CA LEU A 212 8.59 44.57 -17.66
C LEU A 212 10.01 44.40 -18.15
N THR A 213 10.83 45.44 -18.05
CA THR A 213 12.22 45.41 -18.51
C THR A 213 13.17 46.03 -17.51
N TYR A 214 14.43 45.58 -17.54
CA TYR A 214 15.55 46.20 -16.83
C TYR A 214 16.77 46.19 -17.75
N LYS A 215 17.33 47.37 -18.03
CA LYS A 215 18.46 47.56 -18.96
C LYS A 215 18.29 46.80 -20.29
N GLY A 216 17.10 46.84 -20.87
CA GLY A 216 16.77 46.16 -22.13
C GLY A 216 16.50 44.65 -22.01
N THR A 217 16.66 44.03 -20.84
CA THR A 217 16.33 42.62 -20.60
C THR A 217 14.91 42.49 -20.07
N GLN A 218 14.14 41.55 -20.60
CA GLN A 218 12.78 41.27 -20.11
C GLN A 218 12.83 40.60 -18.73
N ILE A 219 12.06 41.13 -17.79
CA ILE A 219 11.93 40.59 -16.44
C ILE A 219 10.50 40.15 -16.15
N ARG A 220 10.32 39.29 -15.14
CA ARG A 220 8.99 38.85 -14.69
C ARG A 220 8.88 38.89 -13.17
N PHE A 221 7.74 39.33 -12.69
CA PHE A 221 7.36 39.30 -11.28
C PHE A 221 6.44 38.12 -11.03
N ALA A 222 6.76 37.31 -10.04
CA ALA A 222 5.99 36.14 -9.63
C ALA A 222 5.76 36.14 -8.12
N GLU A 223 4.68 35.51 -7.66
CA GLU A 223 4.46 35.29 -6.24
C GLU A 223 5.43 34.24 -5.71
N HIS A 224 5.97 34.46 -4.51
CA HIS A 224 6.76 33.45 -3.83
C HIS A 224 5.81 32.58 -2.99
N LEU A 225 5.53 31.37 -3.46
CA LEU A 225 4.58 30.43 -2.84
C LEU A 225 5.33 29.25 -2.20
N SER A 226 4.70 28.56 -1.25
CA SER A 226 5.14 27.22 -0.85
C SER A 226 5.03 26.23 -2.02
N THR A 227 5.74 25.11 -1.91
CA THR A 227 5.75 24.06 -2.95
C THR A 227 4.36 23.47 -3.09
N GLU A 228 3.70 23.23 -1.97
CA GLU A 228 2.36 22.67 -1.84
C GLU A 228 1.33 23.60 -2.47
N THR A 229 1.41 24.91 -2.18
CA THR A 229 0.51 25.90 -2.78
C THR A 229 0.78 26.06 -4.28
N TRP A 230 2.04 26.05 -4.70
CA TRP A 230 2.37 26.07 -6.13
C TRP A 230 1.81 24.85 -6.87
N GLN A 231 1.91 23.66 -6.27
CA GLN A 231 1.36 22.42 -6.81
C GLN A 231 -0.18 22.48 -6.88
N ALA A 232 -0.85 22.93 -5.83
CA ALA A 232 -2.30 23.12 -5.83
C ALA A 232 -2.75 24.11 -6.92
N ARG A 233 -1.99 25.18 -7.17
CA ARG A 233 -2.27 26.11 -8.28
C ARG A 233 -2.12 25.44 -9.65
N LYS A 234 -1.10 24.59 -9.80
CA LYS A 234 -0.88 23.85 -11.04
C LYS A 234 -2.03 22.89 -11.33
N GLU A 235 -2.56 22.23 -10.31
CA GLU A 235 -3.74 21.35 -10.44
C GLU A 235 -5.00 22.12 -10.85
N TRP A 236 -5.14 23.36 -10.40
CA TRP A 236 -6.20 24.24 -10.85
C TRP A 236 -6.04 24.74 -12.29
N GLU A 237 -4.83 24.75 -12.86
CA GLU A 237 -4.57 25.27 -14.21
C GLU A 237 -5.35 24.49 -15.28
N ASP A 238 -5.40 23.17 -15.16
CA ASP A 238 -6.18 22.31 -16.06
C ASP A 238 -7.67 22.64 -16.00
N ILE A 239 -8.21 22.78 -14.78
CA ILE A 239 -9.61 23.14 -14.54
C ILE A 239 -9.90 24.56 -15.05
N PHE A 240 -8.99 25.50 -14.81
CA PHE A 240 -9.09 26.88 -15.24
C PHE A 240 -9.24 26.98 -16.76
N ASN A 241 -8.42 26.22 -17.50
CA ASN A 241 -8.47 26.15 -18.96
C ASN A 241 -9.81 25.61 -19.46
N VAL A 242 -10.34 24.55 -18.82
CA VAL A 242 -11.68 24.01 -19.15
C VAL A 242 -12.79 25.01 -18.85
N LEU A 243 -12.74 25.71 -17.72
CA LEU A 243 -13.73 26.73 -17.35
C LEU A 243 -13.71 27.93 -18.31
N LYS A 244 -12.51 28.29 -18.81
CA LYS A 244 -12.34 29.34 -19.83
C LYS A 244 -12.97 28.93 -21.15
N GLN A 245 -12.77 27.68 -21.60
CA GLN A 245 -13.41 27.15 -22.80
C GLN A 245 -14.94 27.10 -22.69
N LYS A 246 -15.47 26.79 -21.51
CA LYS A 246 -16.92 26.74 -21.23
C LYS A 246 -17.54 28.11 -20.93
N SER A 247 -16.82 29.21 -21.15
CA SER A 247 -17.30 30.59 -20.92
C SER A 247 -17.81 30.85 -19.50
N LYS A 248 -17.31 30.12 -18.48
CA LYS A 248 -17.70 30.29 -17.07
C LYS A 248 -16.98 31.44 -16.36
N GLN A 249 -16.27 32.27 -17.12
CA GLN A 249 -15.52 33.45 -16.67
C GLN A 249 -14.75 33.18 -15.36
N PRO A 250 -13.84 32.18 -15.33
CA PRO A 250 -13.06 31.92 -14.14
C PRO A 250 -12.25 33.17 -13.77
N ARG A 251 -12.42 33.61 -12.52
CA ARG A 251 -11.63 34.70 -11.95
C ARG A 251 -10.21 34.22 -11.71
N ARG A 252 -9.31 35.19 -11.66
CA ARG A 252 -7.91 34.95 -11.35
C ARG A 252 -7.75 34.20 -10.04
N MET A 253 -6.83 33.25 -10.02
CA MET A 253 -6.48 32.51 -8.81
C MET A 253 -6.00 33.45 -7.71
N LEU A 254 -6.69 33.40 -6.58
CA LEU A 254 -6.38 34.21 -5.40
C LEU A 254 -5.43 33.45 -4.47
N TYR A 255 -4.73 34.20 -3.64
CA TYR A 255 -3.88 33.64 -2.61
C TYR A 255 -4.68 32.81 -1.58
N PRO A 256 -4.14 31.69 -1.07
CA PRO A 256 -2.92 31.01 -1.52
C PRO A 256 -3.15 30.17 -2.79
N ALA A 257 -4.26 29.44 -2.93
CA ALA A 257 -4.62 28.69 -4.14
C ALA A 257 -6.16 28.57 -4.27
N ARG A 258 -6.84 29.72 -4.36
CA ARG A 258 -8.30 29.79 -4.44
C ARG A 258 -8.76 30.09 -5.86
N LEU A 259 -9.60 29.24 -6.42
CA LEU A 259 -10.25 29.47 -7.71
C LEU A 259 -11.68 29.95 -7.50
N SER A 260 -12.06 31.03 -8.15
CA SER A 260 -13.44 31.55 -8.11
C SER A 260 -14.01 31.65 -9.51
N PHE A 261 -15.26 31.24 -9.73
CA PHE A 261 -15.93 31.36 -11.02
C PHE A 261 -17.44 31.45 -10.87
N LYS A 262 -18.15 31.86 -11.92
CA LYS A 262 -19.59 32.12 -11.89
C LYS A 262 -20.37 30.80 -12.07
N ILE A 263 -21.23 30.47 -11.10
CA ILE A 263 -22.18 29.34 -11.14
C ILE A 263 -23.56 29.92 -10.83
N GLU A 264 -24.54 29.72 -11.72
CA GLU A 264 -25.94 30.15 -11.48
C GLU A 264 -26.05 31.62 -11.04
N GLU A 265 -25.26 32.47 -11.70
CA GLU A 265 -25.15 33.91 -11.42
C GLU A 265 -24.39 34.34 -10.16
N GLU A 266 -24.06 33.41 -9.28
CA GLU A 266 -23.24 33.66 -8.09
C GLU A 266 -21.75 33.36 -8.32
N ILE A 267 -20.87 34.13 -7.68
CA ILE A 267 -19.44 33.84 -7.67
C ILE A 267 -19.14 32.90 -6.51
N LYS A 268 -18.85 31.65 -6.82
CA LYS A 268 -18.42 30.66 -5.83
C LYS A 268 -16.90 30.58 -5.81
N SER A 269 -16.32 30.43 -4.62
CA SER A 269 -14.87 30.36 -4.40
C SER A 269 -14.50 29.04 -3.75
N PHE A 270 -13.52 28.35 -4.31
CA PHE A 270 -13.13 27.00 -3.94
C PHE A 270 -11.71 26.99 -3.40
N LEU A 271 -11.50 26.25 -2.30
CA LEU A 271 -10.21 26.04 -1.63
C LEU A 271 -9.72 24.64 -1.95
N ASP A 272 -8.60 24.54 -2.67
CA ASP A 272 -7.91 23.29 -3.03
C ASP A 272 -8.78 22.24 -3.75
N ARG A 273 -8.15 21.35 -4.51
CA ARG A 273 -8.84 20.24 -5.16
C ARG A 273 -9.16 19.12 -4.17
N GLY A 274 -8.31 18.92 -3.15
CA GLY A 274 -8.42 17.84 -2.16
C GLY A 274 -9.63 17.92 -1.22
N ALA A 275 -10.35 19.05 -1.19
CA ALA A 275 -11.57 19.21 -0.39
C ALA A 275 -12.82 18.54 -1.01
N TRP A 276 -12.67 17.87 -2.16
CA TRP A 276 -13.78 17.33 -2.97
C TRP A 276 -13.67 15.81 -3.24
N VAL A 277 -12.83 15.08 -2.50
CA VAL A 277 -12.73 13.61 -2.59
C VAL A 277 -13.17 12.97 -1.28
#